data_AF-A0A2T9ZJ31-F1
#
_entry.id   AF-A0A2T9ZJ31-F1
#
_cell.length_a   1.000
_cell.length_b   1.000
_cell.length_c   1.000
_cell.angle_alpha   90.00
_cell.angle_beta   90.00
_cell.angle_gamma   90.00
#
_symmetry.space_group_name_H-M   'P 1'
#
loop_
_entity.id
_entity.type
_entity.pdbx_description
1 polymer ?
#
loop_
_entity_poly.entity_id
_entity_poly.type
_entity_poly.pdbx_seq_one_letter_code
_entity_poly.pdbx_strand_id
1 'polypeptide(L)' 'MSNVILSKHPILAEKICRLRNKNTNYREFRSLVDEISSMLLYEASFDLELVKSGT' A
#
# COMPACT_ATOMS: atom_id res chain seq x y z
N MET A 1 -7.61 -14.46 13.54
CA MET A 1 -6.62 -13.73 12.71
C MET A 1 -6.35 -14.45 11.37
N SER A 2 -7.28 -15.24 10.84
CA SER A 2 -7.07 -15.99 9.59
C SER A 2 -7.13 -15.14 8.32
N ASN A 3 -7.74 -13.94 8.39
CA ASN A 3 -8.00 -13.07 7.23
C ASN A 3 -7.13 -11.79 7.24
N VAL A 4 -6.10 -11.73 8.07
CA VAL A 4 -5.21 -10.56 8.14
C VAL A 4 -3.96 -10.84 7.34
N ILE A 5 -3.79 -10.11 6.24
CA ILE A 5 -2.58 -10.17 5.41
C ILE A 5 -1.69 -9.00 5.83
N LEU A 6 -0.52 -9.32 6.39
CA LEU A 6 0.48 -8.32 6.75
C LEU A 6 1.43 -8.10 5.57
N SER A 7 1.42 -6.89 5.00
CA SER A 7 2.39 -6.50 3.97
C SER A 7 3.81 -6.54 4.53
N LYS A 8 4.71 -7.28 3.86
CA LYS A 8 6.12 -7.43 4.26
C LYS A 8 7.07 -6.52 3.46
N HIS A 9 6.53 -5.58 2.69
CA HIS A 9 7.35 -4.76 1.80
C HIS A 9 8.21 -3.74 2.57
N PRO A 10 9.55 -3.73 2.41
CA PRO A 10 10.43 -2.88 3.20
C PRO A 10 10.20 -1.38 2.98
N ILE A 11 9.84 -0.99 1.76
CA ILE A 11 9.52 0.42 1.43
C ILE A 11 8.22 0.86 2.11
N LEU A 12 7.24 -0.05 2.28
CA LEU A 12 5.99 0.30 2.95
C LEU A 12 6.24 0.62 4.43
N ALA A 13 7.08 -0.18 5.09
CA ALA A 13 7.49 0.06 6.48
C ALA A 13 8.21 1.41 6.65
N GLU A 14 9.10 1.75 5.72
CA GLU A 14 9.81 3.03 5.71
C GLU A 14 8.85 4.22 5.52
N LYS A 15 7.91 4.13 4.58
CA LYS A 15 6.88 5.15 4.33
C LYS A 15 5.94 5.33 5.52
N ILE A 16 5.53 4.24 6.18
CA ILE A 16 4.72 4.30 7.40
C ILE A 16 5.49 4.99 8.53
N CYS A 17 6.80 4.76 8.64
CA CYS A 17 7.65 5.43 9.62
C CYS A 17 7.67 6.95 9.37
N ARG A 18 7.85 7.39 8.12
CA ARG A 18 7.76 8.81 7.75
C ARG A 18 6.37 9.40 7.99
N LEU A 19 5.32 8.66 7.68
CA LEU A 19 3.94 9.10 7.89
C LEU A 19 3.63 9.33 9.39
N ARG A 20 4.22 8.53 10.28
CA ARG A 20 4.06 8.68 11.74
C ARG A 20 4.93 9.78 12.37
N ASN A 21 5.87 10.35 11.62
CA ASN A 21 6.72 11.42 12.12
C ASN A 21 5.89 12.70 12.34
N LYS A 22 5.99 13.29 13.53
CA LYS A 22 5.25 14.51 13.91
C LYS A 22 5.65 15.74 13.11
N ASN A 23 6.84 15.72 12.51
CA ASN A 23 7.39 16.83 11.73
C ASN A 23 6.99 16.78 10.25
N THR A 24 6.25 15.76 9.81
CA THR A 24 5.85 15.59 8.41
C THR A 24 4.83 16.65 8.01
N ASN A 25 5.13 17.38 6.93
CA ASN A 25 4.28 18.45 6.43
C ASN A 25 2.98 17.90 5.80
N TYR A 26 1.91 18.68 5.75
CA TYR A 26 0.60 18.27 5.22
C TYR A 26 0.67 17.75 3.78
N ARG A 27 1.53 18.35 2.94
CA ARG A 27 1.71 17.92 1.53
C ARG A 27 2.34 16.54 1.48
N GLU A 28 3.43 16.36 2.19
CA GLU A 28 4.17 15.10 2.25
C GLU A 28 3.30 13.99 2.86
N PHE A 29 2.53 14.30 3.91
CA PHE A 29 1.58 13.36 4.50
C PHE A 29 0.59 12.84 3.46
N ARG A 30 -0.01 13.73 2.66
CA ARG A 30 -0.97 13.33 1.63
C ARG A 30 -0.32 12.47 0.54
N SER A 31 0.87 12.86 0.07
CA SER A 31 1.64 12.06 -0.89
C SER A 31 2.00 10.68 -0.34
N LEU A 32 2.42 10.58 0.92
CA LEU A 32 2.75 9.30 1.56
C LEU A 32 1.51 8.39 1.66
N VAL A 33 0.34 8.93 1.97
CA VAL A 33 -0.92 8.17 2.00
C VAL A 33 -1.26 7.64 0.60
N ASP A 34 -1.15 8.47 -0.43
CA ASP A 34 -1.41 8.06 -1.81
C ASP A 34 -0.45 6.95 -2.28
N GLU A 35 0.82 7.03 -1.91
CA GLU A 35 1.81 6.00 -2.21
C GLU A 35 1.56 4.69 -1.45
N ILE A 36 1.25 4.77 -0.16
CA ILE A 36 0.93 3.62 0.69
C ILE A 36 -0.32 2.91 0.16
N SER A 37 -1.36 3.66 -0.19
CA SER A 37 -2.60 3.10 -0.73
C SER A 37 -2.38 2.40 -2.06
N SER A 38 -1.55 2.95 -2.95
CA SER A 38 -1.20 2.32 -4.22
C SER A 38 -0.46 0.99 -4.03
N MET A 39 0.47 0.92 -3.07
CA MET A 39 1.18 -0.33 -2.74
C MET A 39 0.24 -1.38 -2.14
N LEU A 40 -0.64 -0.97 -1.22
CA LEU A 40 -1.62 -1.88 -0.62
C LEU A 40 -2.65 -2.36 -1.65
N LEU A 41 -3.05 -1.52 -2.60
CA LEU A 41 -3.95 -1.90 -3.68
C LEU A 41 -3.35 -3.01 -4.55
N TYR A 42 -2.06 -2.90 -4.87
CA TYR A 42 -1.34 -3.96 -5.59
C TYR A 42 -1.39 -5.29 -4.83
N GLU A 43 -1.16 -5.27 -3.51
CA GLU A 43 -1.25 -6.48 -2.70
C GLU A 43 -2.69 -7.01 -2.55
N ALA A 44 -3.68 -6.12 -2.46
CA ALA A 44 -5.08 -6.50 -2.32
C ALA A 44 -5.67 -7.09 -3.62
N SER A 45 -5.10 -6.72 -4.77
CA SER A 45 -5.57 -7.16 -6.09
C SER A 45 -4.98 -8.49 -6.56
N PHE A 46 -4.14 -9.15 -5.76
CA PHE A 46 -3.58 -10.46 -6.11
C PHE A 46 -4.63 -11.56 -6.32
N ASP A 47 -5.81 -11.43 -5.71
CA ASP A 47 -6.91 -12.40 -5.82
C ASP A 47 -7.80 -12.15 -7.04
N LEU A 48 -7.47 -11.19 -7.91
CA LEU A 48 -8.26 -10.91 -9.11
C LEU A 48 -8.12 -12.04 -10.13
N GLU A 49 -9.25 -12.65 -10.48
CA GLU A 49 -9.31 -13.64 -11.55
C GLU A 49 -9.06 -13.01 -12.92
N LEU A 50 -8.16 -13.62 -13.69
CA LEU A 50 -7.89 -13.21 -15.06
C LEU A 50 -8.80 -13.97 -16.02
N VAL A 51 -9.72 -13.25 -16.66
CA VAL A 51 -10.49 -13.80 -17.78
C VAL A 51 -9.68 -13.62 -19.06
N LYS A 52 -9.35 -14.71 -19.75
CA LYS A 52 -8.75 -14.64 -21.08
C LYS A 52 -9.81 -14.15 -22.07
N SER A 53 -9.67 -12.91 -22.54
CA SER A 53 -10.39 -12.43 -23.72
C SER A 53 -9.93 -13.26 -24.92
N GLY A 54 -10.83 -14.10 -25.46
CA GLY A 54 -10.54 -14.96 -26.59
C GLY A 54 -10.06 -14.17 -27.81
N THR A 55 -9.03 -14.70 -28.47
CA THR A 55 -8.90 -14.61 -29.93
C THR A 55 -9.95 -15.48 -30.58
#